data_AF-A0A3S5IXG6-F1
#
_entry.id   AF-A0A3S5IXG6-F1
#
_cell.length_a   1.000
_cell.length_b   1.000
_cell.length_c   1.000
_cell.angle_alpha   90.00
_cell.angle_beta   90.00
_cell.angle_gamma   90.00
#
_symmetry.space_group_name_H-M   'P 1'
#
loop_
_entity.id
_entity.type
_entity.pdbx_description
1 polymer ?
#
loop_
_entity_poly.entity_id
_entity_poly.type
_entity_poly.pdbx_seq_one_letter_code
_entity_poly.pdbx_strand_id
1 'polypeptide(L)'
;MHLSPRGTALGTATFLTGLALDKEQSSLPPCHLYMDGVALAAVNLLLLGPLLHSCAIKCTRPSRVLKTVFDVSGIILVHSGLYALVHRCLHKVKCLRPIHRDHHRFKNEVMPTAANAVSAQEFLIAYMMPFFVATFVLRPSKISLDAAVTVVSAANLFVHTPSFDHITMPHWLVHPKDHLTHHKKRTGNYAAPTIAWYAI
;
A
#
# COMPACT_ATOMS: atom_id res chain seq x y z
N MET A 1 -21.93 -7.81 9.75
CA MET A 1 -21.25 -6.72 9.04
C MET A 1 -21.02 -7.19 7.60
N HIS A 2 -21.58 -6.52 6.59
CA HIS A 2 -21.43 -6.94 5.19
C HIS A 2 -20.18 -6.30 4.55
N LEU A 3 -19.46 -7.08 3.74
CA LEU A 3 -18.34 -6.58 2.95
C LEU A 3 -18.85 -5.65 1.84
N SER A 4 -18.18 -4.51 1.67
CA SER A 4 -18.50 -3.52 0.65
C SER A 4 -18.23 -4.12 -0.74
N PRO A 5 -19.20 -4.18 -1.67
CA PRO A 5 -18.94 -4.67 -3.03
C PRO A 5 -17.79 -3.90 -3.71
N ARG A 6 -17.67 -2.60 -3.44
CA ARG A 6 -16.57 -1.75 -3.93
C ARG A 6 -15.24 -2.13 -3.30
N GLY A 7 -15.23 -2.33 -1.98
CA GLY A 7 -14.04 -2.78 -1.26
C GLY A 7 -13.57 -4.15 -1.75
N THR A 8 -14.49 -5.09 -1.94
CA THR A 8 -14.20 -6.41 -2.51
C THR A 8 -13.65 -6.29 -3.93
N ALA A 9 -14.24 -5.47 -4.79
CA ALA A 9 -13.73 -5.26 -6.14
C ALA A 9 -12.30 -4.69 -6.16
N LEU A 10 -12.02 -3.67 -5.34
CA LEU A 10 -10.68 -3.06 -5.21
C LEU A 10 -9.65 -4.05 -4.68
N GLY A 11 -10.01 -4.81 -3.65
CA GLY A 11 -9.16 -5.84 -3.06
C GLY A 11 -8.82 -6.96 -4.04
N THR A 12 -9.84 -7.50 -4.70
CA THR A 12 -9.69 -8.54 -5.73
C THR A 12 -8.86 -8.05 -6.91
N ALA A 13 -9.13 -6.84 -7.42
CA ALA A 13 -8.35 -6.28 -8.52
C ALA A 13 -6.87 -6.14 -8.14
N THR A 14 -6.57 -5.56 -6.97
CA THR A 14 -5.19 -5.40 -6.48
C THR A 14 -4.49 -6.76 -6.33
N PHE A 15 -5.19 -7.75 -5.76
CA PHE A 15 -4.63 -9.09 -5.55
C PHE A 15 -4.33 -9.81 -6.87
N LEU A 16 -5.28 -9.80 -7.82
CA LEU A 16 -5.10 -10.44 -9.12
C LEU A 16 -4.03 -9.74 -9.96
N THR A 17 -3.95 -8.40 -9.91
CA THR A 17 -2.87 -7.66 -10.56
C THR A 17 -1.51 -8.00 -9.96
N GLY A 18 -1.40 -8.14 -8.63
CA GLY A 18 -0.17 -8.61 -7.98
C GLY A 18 0.25 -9.99 -8.51
N LEU A 19 -0.66 -10.97 -8.51
CA LEU A 19 -0.38 -12.31 -9.03
C LEU A 19 -0.02 -12.32 -10.52
N ALA A 20 -0.63 -11.44 -11.32
CA ALA A 20 -0.29 -11.30 -12.72
C ALA A 20 1.14 -10.75 -12.88
N LEU A 21 1.49 -9.70 -12.12
CA LEU A 21 2.82 -9.12 -12.15
C LEU A 21 3.89 -10.07 -11.61
N ASP A 22 3.57 -10.93 -10.63
CA ASP A 22 4.51 -11.95 -10.13
C ASP A 22 5.00 -12.86 -11.26
N LYS A 23 4.14 -13.20 -12.22
CA LYS A 23 4.50 -14.05 -13.38
C LYS A 23 5.50 -13.39 -14.33
N GLU A 24 5.57 -12.07 -14.32
CA GLU A 24 6.46 -11.27 -15.15
C GLU A 24 7.83 -11.05 -14.49
N GLN A 25 8.06 -11.60 -13.29
CA GLN A 25 9.34 -11.44 -12.59
C GLN A 25 10.35 -12.51 -13.03
N SER A 26 11.62 -12.08 -13.16
CA SER A 26 12.72 -12.97 -13.54
C SER A 26 13.09 -13.98 -12.44
N SER A 27 12.71 -13.70 -11.19
CA SER A 27 12.92 -14.56 -10.04
C SER A 27 11.76 -14.39 -9.06
N LEU A 28 11.45 -15.47 -8.34
CA LEU A 28 10.46 -15.50 -7.29
C LEU A 28 11.07 -16.04 -6.00
N PRO A 29 10.52 -15.67 -4.83
CA PRO A 29 10.89 -16.28 -3.56
C PRO A 29 10.80 -17.81 -3.57
N PRO A 30 11.51 -18.50 -2.66
CA PRO A 30 11.31 -19.93 -2.43
C PRO A 30 9.82 -20.26 -2.22
N CYS A 31 9.37 -21.40 -2.74
CA CYS A 31 7.95 -21.77 -2.81
C CYS A 31 7.18 -21.56 -1.49
N HIS A 32 7.74 -21.97 -0.34
CA HIS A 32 7.10 -21.77 0.96
C HIS A 32 6.88 -20.29 1.30
N LEU A 33 7.88 -19.44 1.03
CA LEU A 33 7.82 -18.00 1.30
C LEU A 33 6.87 -17.30 0.32
N TYR A 34 6.86 -17.75 -0.94
CA TYR A 34 5.89 -17.29 -1.95
C TYR A 34 4.46 -17.58 -1.51
N MET A 35 4.15 -18.83 -1.13
CA MET A 35 2.81 -19.23 -0.70
C MET A 35 2.36 -18.52 0.57
N ASP A 36 3.24 -18.35 1.55
CA ASP A 36 2.96 -17.53 2.74
C ASP A 36 2.62 -16.10 2.35
N GLY A 37 3.36 -15.51 1.41
CA GLY A 37 3.14 -14.15 0.94
C GLY A 37 1.79 -13.99 0.24
N VAL A 38 1.45 -14.93 -0.64
CA VAL A 38 0.14 -14.96 -1.32
C VAL A 38 -0.99 -15.11 -0.31
N ALA A 39 -0.85 -15.99 0.70
CA ALA A 39 -1.86 -16.18 1.73
C ALA A 39 -2.08 -14.91 2.57
N LEU A 40 -1.00 -14.24 3.00
CA LEU A 40 -1.09 -12.97 3.73
C LEU A 40 -1.74 -11.88 2.86
N ALA A 41 -1.30 -11.73 1.61
CA ALA A 41 -1.88 -10.76 0.69
C ALA A 41 -3.37 -11.04 0.44
N ALA A 42 -3.78 -12.31 0.31
CA ALA A 42 -5.17 -12.69 0.17
C ALA A 42 -6.00 -12.31 1.40
N VAL A 43 -5.54 -12.61 2.62
CA VAL A 43 -6.23 -12.20 3.86
C VAL A 43 -6.35 -10.68 3.94
N ASN A 44 -5.26 -9.97 3.69
CA ASN A 44 -5.23 -8.51 3.77
C ASN A 44 -6.14 -7.86 2.72
N LEU A 45 -6.06 -8.28 1.46
CA LEU A 45 -6.78 -7.64 0.35
C LEU A 45 -8.21 -8.15 0.16
N LEU A 46 -8.51 -9.42 0.45
CA LEU A 46 -9.82 -10.02 0.18
C LEU A 46 -10.73 -10.06 1.41
N LEU A 47 -10.17 -9.96 2.62
CA LEU A 47 -10.95 -9.96 3.87
C LEU A 47 -10.83 -8.63 4.63
N LEU A 48 -9.62 -8.25 5.06
CA LEU A 48 -9.45 -7.06 5.90
C LEU A 48 -9.73 -5.77 5.14
N GLY A 49 -9.21 -5.64 3.92
CA GLY A 49 -9.41 -4.47 3.06
C GLY A 49 -10.89 -4.15 2.83
N PRO A 50 -11.72 -5.09 2.33
CA PRO A 50 -13.14 -4.86 2.12
C PRO A 50 -13.91 -4.55 3.40
N LEU A 51 -13.53 -5.16 4.53
CA LEU A 51 -14.12 -4.88 5.84
C LEU A 51 -13.81 -3.46 6.31
N LEU A 52 -12.57 -3.03 6.17
CA LEU A 52 -12.13 -1.69 6.59
C LEU A 52 -12.63 -0.61 5.63
N HIS A 53 -12.72 -0.92 4.34
CA HIS A 53 -13.39 -0.07 3.35
C HIS A 53 -14.84 0.19 3.73
N SER A 54 -15.60 -0.84 4.12
CA SER A 54 -16.98 -0.70 4.64
C SER A 54 -17.07 0.25 5.84
N CYS A 55 -16.03 0.33 6.67
CA CYS A 55 -15.97 1.32 7.75
C CYS A 55 -15.67 2.72 7.22
N ALA A 56 -14.65 2.86 6.37
CA ALA A 56 -14.20 4.15 5.86
C ALA A 56 -15.28 4.89 5.07
N ILE A 57 -16.07 4.16 4.26
CA ILE A 57 -17.15 4.77 3.46
C ILE A 57 -18.23 5.45 4.32
N LYS A 58 -18.38 5.09 5.61
CA LYS A 58 -19.34 5.74 6.52
C LYS A 58 -18.94 7.19 6.85
N CYS A 59 -17.67 7.52 6.69
CA CYS A 59 -17.14 8.87 6.90
C CYS A 59 -17.16 9.74 5.62
N THR A 60 -17.61 9.19 4.49
CA THR A 60 -17.67 9.90 3.20
C THR A 60 -18.91 10.79 3.08
N ARG A 61 -18.86 11.80 2.22
CA ARG A 61 -19.99 12.68 1.89
C ARG A 61 -20.16 12.85 0.38
N PRO A 62 -21.38 13.04 -0.14
CA PRO A 62 -21.57 13.38 -1.55
C PRO A 62 -20.77 14.63 -1.94
N SER A 63 -20.17 14.61 -3.13
CA SER A 63 -19.30 15.67 -3.62
C SER A 63 -19.55 15.90 -5.12
N ARG A 64 -19.29 17.12 -5.61
CA ARG A 64 -19.34 17.43 -7.05
C ARG A 64 -18.08 16.89 -7.75
N VAL A 65 -18.19 16.55 -9.03
CA VAL A 65 -17.08 15.95 -9.82
C VAL A 65 -15.78 16.76 -9.75
N LEU A 66 -15.84 18.10 -9.82
CA LEU A 66 -14.62 18.94 -9.78
C LEU A 66 -13.88 18.84 -8.43
N LYS A 67 -14.62 18.63 -7.33
CA LYS A 67 -14.04 18.43 -6.00
C LYS A 67 -13.40 17.03 -5.87
N THR A 68 -13.70 16.09 -6.77
CA THR A 68 -13.10 14.76 -6.78
C THR A 68 -11.59 14.79 -6.94
N VAL A 69 -11.04 15.65 -7.83
CA VAL A 69 -9.58 15.72 -8.06
C VAL A 69 -8.86 16.22 -6.81
N PHE A 70 -9.39 17.26 -6.17
CA PHE A 70 -8.85 17.78 -4.91
C PHE A 70 -8.97 16.78 -3.76
N ASP A 71 -10.12 16.09 -3.66
CA ASP A 71 -10.34 15.06 -2.64
C ASP A 71 -9.34 13.89 -2.83
N VAL A 72 -9.16 13.40 -4.06
CA VAL A 72 -8.20 12.31 -4.37
C VAL A 72 -6.77 12.75 -4.04
N SER A 73 -6.36 13.92 -4.51
CA SER A 73 -5.01 14.45 -4.28
C SER A 73 -4.76 14.66 -2.78
N GLY A 74 -5.74 15.18 -2.05
CA GLY A 74 -5.68 15.34 -0.60
C GLY A 74 -5.56 14.01 0.13
N ILE A 75 -6.32 12.98 -0.27
CA ILE A 75 -6.20 11.64 0.32
C ILE A 75 -4.80 11.06 0.08
N ILE A 76 -4.29 11.14 -1.15
CA ILE A 76 -2.95 10.64 -1.49
C ILE A 76 -1.88 11.37 -0.67
N LEU A 77 -1.99 12.69 -0.52
CA LEU A 77 -1.05 13.49 0.25
C LEU A 77 -1.03 13.06 1.73
N VAL A 78 -2.19 13.01 2.37
CA VAL A 78 -2.32 12.59 3.78
C VAL A 78 -1.86 11.15 3.96
N HIS A 79 -2.28 10.24 3.06
CA HIS A 79 -1.90 8.84 3.09
C HIS A 79 -0.37 8.68 3.02
N SER A 80 0.26 9.29 2.02
CA SER A 80 1.71 9.16 1.81
C SER A 80 2.53 9.68 2.99
N GLY A 81 2.16 10.82 3.57
CA GLY A 81 2.88 11.41 4.70
C GLY A 81 2.74 10.58 5.97
N LEU A 82 1.52 10.11 6.27
CA LEU A 82 1.30 9.23 7.42
C LEU A 82 1.93 7.86 7.24
N TYR A 83 1.88 7.29 6.03
CA TYR A 83 2.57 6.04 5.72
C TYR A 83 4.07 6.19 5.97
N ALA A 84 4.70 7.25 5.43
CA ALA A 84 6.14 7.49 5.62
C ALA A 84 6.52 7.61 7.10
N LEU A 85 5.72 8.32 7.89
CA LEU A 85 5.91 8.44 9.33
C LEU A 85 5.78 7.09 10.05
N VAL A 86 4.69 6.36 9.79
CA VAL A 86 4.44 5.04 10.39
C VAL A 86 5.56 4.08 10.01
N HIS A 87 5.93 4.01 8.74
CA HIS A 87 6.98 3.14 8.24
C HIS A 87 8.34 3.45 8.89
N ARG A 88 8.69 4.74 9.04
CA ARG A 88 9.86 5.14 9.83
C ARG A 88 9.77 4.69 11.28
N CYS A 89 8.62 4.85 11.92
CA CYS A 89 8.40 4.40 13.30
C CYS A 89 8.55 2.88 13.43
N LEU A 90 7.99 2.10 12.51
CA LEU A 90 8.17 0.65 12.44
C LEU A 90 9.65 0.27 12.34
N HIS A 91 10.49 1.05 11.65
CA HIS A 91 11.94 0.80 11.60
C HIS A 91 12.74 1.33 12.80
N LYS A 92 12.35 2.44 13.41
CA LYS A 92 13.16 3.14 14.42
C LYS A 92 12.76 2.80 15.85
N VAL A 93 11.49 2.55 16.11
CA VAL A 93 10.96 2.30 17.45
C VAL A 93 11.03 0.81 17.76
N LYS A 94 11.81 0.42 18.77
CA LYS A 94 12.12 -0.99 19.09
C LYS A 94 10.88 -1.86 19.28
N CYS A 95 9.85 -1.36 19.98
CA CYS A 95 8.63 -2.12 20.23
C CYS A 95 7.73 -2.27 18.99
N LEU A 96 7.89 -1.41 17.97
CA LEU A 96 7.09 -1.45 16.75
C LEU A 96 7.76 -2.26 15.62
N ARG A 97 9.08 -2.45 15.67
CA ARG A 97 9.84 -3.26 14.69
C ARG A 97 9.26 -4.63 14.36
N PRO A 98 8.76 -5.42 15.34
CA PRO A 98 8.24 -6.75 15.03
C PRO A 98 7.05 -6.72 14.05
N ILE A 99 6.27 -5.64 14.03
CA ILE A 99 5.08 -5.50 13.17
C ILE A 99 5.47 -5.54 11.69
N HIS A 100 6.63 -4.97 11.33
CA HIS A 100 7.11 -4.86 9.95
C HIS A 100 8.03 -6.02 9.52
N ARG A 101 8.17 -7.04 10.38
CA ARG A 101 9.08 -8.16 10.13
C ARG A 101 8.68 -8.98 8.91
N ASP A 102 7.37 -9.20 8.73
CA ASP A 102 6.85 -10.07 7.68
C ASP A 102 7.08 -9.48 6.29
N HIS A 103 6.87 -8.17 6.14
CA HIS A 103 7.19 -7.44 4.91
C HIS A 103 8.66 -7.61 4.50
N HIS A 104 9.56 -7.57 5.49
CA HIS A 104 11.01 -7.70 5.28
C HIS A 104 11.50 -9.13 5.06
N ARG A 105 10.63 -10.16 5.11
CA ARG A 105 11.01 -11.53 4.75
C ARG A 105 11.40 -11.64 3.27
N PHE A 106 10.86 -10.76 2.43
CA PHE A 106 11.08 -10.72 0.98
C PHE A 106 12.29 -9.86 0.56
N LYS A 107 13.33 -9.77 1.40
CA LYS A 107 14.45 -8.81 1.23
C LYS A 107 15.27 -8.97 -0.06
N ASN A 108 15.47 -10.20 -0.53
CA ASN A 108 16.36 -10.50 -1.66
C ASN A 108 15.57 -10.59 -2.97
N GLU A 109 14.39 -11.18 -2.87
CA GLU A 109 13.45 -11.45 -3.97
C GLU A 109 12.12 -10.82 -3.55
N VAL A 110 11.97 -9.53 -3.83
CA VAL A 110 10.70 -8.83 -3.66
C VAL A 110 9.82 -9.24 -4.84
N MET A 111 8.57 -9.60 -4.58
CA MET A 111 7.56 -9.83 -5.61
C MET A 111 6.43 -8.80 -5.48
N PRO A 112 5.77 -8.42 -6.58
CA PRO A 112 4.62 -7.51 -6.54
C PRO A 112 3.56 -7.87 -5.49
N THR A 113 3.18 -9.15 -5.35
CA THR A 113 2.22 -9.56 -4.30
C THR A 113 2.76 -9.32 -2.87
N ALA A 114 4.09 -9.35 -2.68
CA ALA A 114 4.72 -9.07 -1.39
C ALA A 114 4.48 -7.63 -0.92
N ALA A 115 4.11 -6.71 -1.82
CA ALA A 115 3.69 -5.36 -1.47
C ALA A 115 2.53 -5.33 -0.46
N ASN A 116 1.74 -6.41 -0.36
CA ASN A 116 0.63 -6.56 0.59
C ASN A 116 0.78 -7.78 1.50
N ALA A 117 1.90 -8.51 1.42
CA ALA A 117 2.21 -9.68 2.24
C ALA A 117 2.78 -9.27 3.60
N VAL A 118 1.94 -8.61 4.40
CA VAL A 118 2.31 -8.03 5.69
C VAL A 118 1.47 -8.64 6.81
N SER A 119 1.91 -8.47 8.06
CA SER A 119 1.08 -8.87 9.20
C SER A 119 -0.24 -8.09 9.20
N ALA A 120 -1.31 -8.67 9.77
CA ALA A 120 -2.58 -7.95 9.90
C ALA A 120 -2.42 -6.62 10.68
N GLN A 121 -1.52 -6.58 11.65
CA GLN A 121 -1.20 -5.39 12.44
C GLN A 121 -0.56 -4.31 11.57
N GLU A 122 0.40 -4.69 10.73
CA GLU A 122 1.04 -3.78 9.78
C GLU A 122 0.03 -3.27 8.75
N PHE A 123 -0.81 -4.15 8.21
CA PHE A 123 -1.86 -3.76 7.27
C PHE A 123 -2.81 -2.73 7.90
N LEU A 124 -3.24 -2.94 9.14
CA LEU A 124 -4.10 -2.00 9.85
C LEU A 124 -3.42 -0.64 10.09
N ILE A 125 -2.18 -0.64 10.55
CA ILE A 125 -1.50 0.59 11.01
C ILE A 125 -0.84 1.34 9.86
N ALA A 126 -0.11 0.67 8.98
CA ALA A 126 0.61 1.32 7.89
C ALA A 126 -0.26 1.53 6.66
N TYR A 127 -1.14 0.58 6.31
CA TYR A 127 -1.88 0.65 5.05
C TYR A 127 -3.25 1.33 5.21
N MET A 128 -4.01 0.91 6.23
CA MET A 128 -5.43 1.27 6.36
C MET A 128 -5.64 2.54 7.19
N MET A 129 -4.95 2.70 8.32
CA MET A 129 -5.08 3.88 9.20
C MET A 129 -4.89 5.21 8.45
N PRO A 130 -3.90 5.38 7.56
CA PRO A 130 -3.75 6.64 6.82
C PRO A 130 -4.98 6.99 5.96
N PHE A 131 -5.65 5.99 5.37
CA PHE A 131 -6.91 6.20 4.66
C PHE A 131 -8.05 6.62 5.59
N PHE A 132 -8.14 6.03 6.78
CA PHE A 132 -9.15 6.44 7.77
C PHE A 132 -8.96 7.88 8.20
N VAL A 133 -7.72 8.28 8.51
CA VAL A 133 -7.40 9.67 8.89
C VAL A 133 -7.74 10.63 7.75
N ALA A 134 -7.29 10.32 6.53
CA ALA A 134 -7.61 11.13 5.35
C ALA A 134 -9.12 11.26 5.13
N THR A 135 -9.85 10.15 5.21
CA THR A 135 -11.30 10.13 4.99
C THR A 135 -12.05 10.90 6.07
N PHE A 136 -11.64 10.78 7.33
CA PHE A 136 -12.26 11.48 8.45
C PHE A 136 -12.05 12.99 8.37
N VAL A 137 -10.83 13.42 8.05
CA VAL A 137 -10.47 14.85 7.97
C VAL A 137 -11.05 15.51 6.73
N LEU A 138 -10.90 14.90 5.56
CA LEU A 138 -11.27 15.52 4.28
C LEU A 138 -12.75 15.29 3.91
N ARG A 139 -13.40 14.28 4.51
CA ARG A 139 -14.78 13.85 4.21
C ARG A 139 -15.04 13.75 2.69
N PRO A 140 -14.22 12.98 1.96
CA PRO A 140 -14.29 12.89 0.51
C PRO A 140 -15.56 12.16 0.06
N SER A 141 -15.84 12.17 -1.24
CA SER A 141 -16.84 11.24 -1.80
C SER A 141 -16.37 9.79 -1.81
N LYS A 142 -17.32 8.86 -1.89
CA LYS A 142 -17.00 7.44 -2.08
C LYS A 142 -16.16 7.21 -3.33
N ILE A 143 -16.45 7.92 -4.42
CA ILE A 143 -15.70 7.81 -5.68
C ILE A 143 -14.27 8.31 -5.50
N SER A 144 -14.09 9.43 -4.80
CA SER A 144 -12.76 9.98 -4.49
C SER A 144 -11.95 9.04 -3.62
N LEU A 145 -12.57 8.41 -2.60
CA LEU A 145 -11.91 7.40 -1.78
C LEU A 145 -11.50 6.19 -2.61
N ASP A 146 -12.40 5.64 -3.43
CA ASP A 146 -12.11 4.48 -4.26
C ASP A 146 -10.98 4.78 -5.27
N ALA A 147 -11.02 5.96 -5.90
CA ALA A 147 -9.97 6.39 -6.84
C ALA A 147 -8.61 6.55 -6.15
N ALA A 148 -8.57 7.14 -4.95
CA ALA A 148 -7.33 7.26 -4.18
C ALA A 148 -6.78 5.88 -3.75
N VAL A 149 -7.64 4.97 -3.30
CA VAL A 149 -7.26 3.58 -2.98
C VAL A 149 -6.67 2.89 -4.21
N THR A 150 -7.32 3.01 -5.38
CA THR A 150 -6.79 2.45 -6.64
C THR A 150 -5.41 2.99 -6.96
N VAL A 151 -5.21 4.31 -6.91
CA VAL A 151 -3.91 4.94 -7.22
C VAL A 151 -2.82 4.47 -6.26
N VAL A 152 -3.10 4.46 -4.96
CA VAL A 152 -2.14 4.02 -3.94
C VAL A 152 -1.83 2.53 -4.08
N SER A 153 -2.83 1.67 -4.31
CA SER A 153 -2.64 0.23 -4.52
C SER A 153 -1.80 -0.04 -5.78
N ALA A 154 -2.10 0.65 -6.89
CA ALA A 154 -1.34 0.52 -8.13
C ALA A 154 0.11 0.99 -7.94
N ALA A 155 0.32 2.14 -7.29
CA ALA A 155 1.66 2.62 -6.94
C ALA A 155 2.39 1.63 -6.02
N ASN A 156 1.69 1.03 -5.07
CA ASN A 156 2.28 0.05 -4.15
C ASN A 156 2.78 -1.19 -4.87
N LEU A 157 1.99 -1.74 -5.80
CA LEU A 157 2.46 -2.83 -6.66
C LEU A 157 3.64 -2.36 -7.50
N PHE A 158 3.53 -1.20 -8.15
CA PHE A 158 4.55 -0.66 -9.04
C PHE A 158 5.93 -0.54 -8.39
N VAL A 159 6.03 0.04 -7.18
CA VAL A 159 7.31 0.20 -6.48
C VAL A 159 7.87 -1.12 -5.93
N HIS A 160 7.06 -2.18 -5.86
CA HIS A 160 7.45 -3.54 -5.46
C HIS A 160 7.62 -4.49 -6.66
N THR A 161 7.67 -3.96 -7.89
CA THR A 161 7.91 -4.76 -9.10
C THR A 161 9.38 -4.64 -9.52
N PRO A 162 10.23 -5.67 -9.29
CA PRO A 162 11.62 -5.68 -9.73
C PRO A 162 11.83 -5.35 -11.20
N SER A 163 10.98 -5.85 -12.09
CA SER A 163 11.09 -5.56 -13.53
C SER A 163 10.89 -4.08 -13.88
N PHE A 164 10.48 -3.22 -12.94
CA PHE A 164 10.31 -1.77 -13.12
C PHE A 164 11.46 -0.94 -12.51
N ASP A 165 12.53 -1.56 -12.01
CA ASP A 165 13.66 -0.86 -11.36
C ASP A 165 14.42 0.13 -12.26
N HIS A 166 14.30 -0.01 -13.58
CA HIS A 166 14.93 0.84 -14.58
C HIS A 166 14.08 2.06 -14.98
N ILE A 167 12.81 2.13 -14.54
CA ILE A 167 11.90 3.21 -14.93
C ILE A 167 12.30 4.51 -14.22
N THR A 168 12.51 5.56 -15.02
CA THR A 168 12.80 6.90 -14.50
C THR A 168 11.50 7.65 -14.23
N MET A 169 11.37 8.21 -13.03
CA MET A 169 10.21 9.00 -12.61
C MET A 169 10.65 10.40 -12.14
N PRO A 170 9.72 11.38 -12.08
CA PRO A 170 9.97 12.63 -11.39
C PRO A 170 10.44 12.39 -9.94
N HIS A 171 11.40 13.18 -9.48
CA HIS A 171 12.02 13.01 -8.15
C HIS A 171 11.02 13.08 -7.00
N TRP A 172 9.86 13.71 -7.15
CA TRP A 172 8.85 13.77 -6.08
C TRP A 172 7.99 12.51 -5.97
N LEU A 173 8.16 11.51 -6.87
CA LEU A 173 7.54 10.19 -6.76
C LEU A 173 8.54 9.17 -6.23
N VAL A 174 8.02 8.13 -5.58
CA VAL A 174 8.84 7.01 -5.10
C VAL A 174 9.26 6.13 -6.28
N HIS A 175 10.57 6.00 -6.50
CA HIS A 175 11.11 5.12 -7.55
C HIS A 175 11.13 3.66 -7.08
N PRO A 176 10.80 2.69 -7.96
CA PRO A 176 10.93 1.26 -7.64
C PRO A 176 12.36 0.91 -7.20
N LYS A 177 13.38 1.46 -7.87
CA LYS A 177 14.79 1.24 -7.52
C LYS A 177 15.12 1.63 -6.08
N ASP A 178 14.61 2.77 -5.63
CA ASP A 178 14.87 3.29 -4.28
C ASP A 178 14.16 2.44 -3.23
N HIS A 179 12.91 2.06 -3.50
CA HIS A 179 12.11 1.22 -2.61
C HIS A 179 12.65 -0.22 -2.51
N LEU A 180 13.04 -0.82 -3.62
CA LEU A 180 13.70 -2.14 -3.64
C LEU A 180 15.07 -2.10 -2.94
N THR A 181 15.79 -0.99 -3.03
CA THR A 181 17.04 -0.78 -2.27
C THR A 181 16.76 -0.67 -0.77
N HIS A 182 15.67 0.00 -0.39
CA HIS A 182 15.21 0.04 1.00
C HIS A 182 14.92 -1.37 1.53
N HIS A 183 14.22 -2.23 0.78
CA HIS A 183 13.99 -3.64 1.16
C HIS A 183 15.28 -4.41 1.47
N LYS A 184 16.33 -4.18 0.67
CA LYS A 184 17.65 -4.82 0.83
C LYS A 184 18.42 -4.28 2.04
N LYS A 185 18.46 -2.96 2.22
CA LYS A 185 19.30 -2.29 3.24
C LYS A 185 18.57 -2.03 4.57
N ARG A 186 17.25 -1.92 4.54
CA ARG A 186 16.36 -1.59 5.66
C ARG A 186 16.66 -0.23 6.32
N THR A 187 17.23 0.70 5.54
CA THR A 187 17.69 2.01 5.98
C THR A 187 17.42 3.07 4.92
N GLY A 188 17.01 4.27 5.36
CA GLY A 188 16.72 5.40 4.47
C GLY A 188 15.40 5.22 3.71
N ASN A 189 14.90 6.29 3.12
CA ASN A 189 13.71 6.34 2.25
C ASN A 189 12.51 5.53 2.78
N TYR A 190 11.85 6.04 3.83
CA TYR A 190 10.65 5.42 4.40
C TYR A 190 9.37 5.76 3.63
N ALA A 191 9.46 6.67 2.67
CA ALA A 191 8.32 7.07 1.86
C ALA A 191 7.94 5.99 0.85
N ALA A 192 6.68 5.57 0.88
CA ALA A 192 6.04 4.72 -0.11
C ALA A 192 4.51 4.93 -0.03
N PRO A 193 3.73 4.54 -1.05
CA PRO A 193 4.19 4.14 -2.38
C PRO A 193 4.16 5.29 -3.41
N THR A 194 3.66 6.47 -3.04
CA THR A 194 3.36 7.54 -4.00
C THR A 194 4.38 8.68 -3.98
N ILE A 195 4.37 9.50 -2.93
CA ILE A 195 5.16 10.74 -2.83
C ILE A 195 6.45 10.48 -2.08
N ALA A 196 7.58 10.94 -2.62
CA ALA A 196 8.89 10.81 -2.01
C ALA A 196 9.14 11.89 -0.95
N TRP A 197 9.02 11.50 0.33
CA TRP A 197 9.31 12.34 1.49
C TRP A 197 10.77 12.21 1.93
N TYR A 198 11.71 12.84 1.22
CA TYR A 198 13.15 12.70 1.47
C TYR A 198 13.63 13.26 2.83
N ALA A 199 12.84 14.13 3.45
CA ALA A 199 13.16 14.72 4.76
C ALA A 199 12.67 13.88 5.96
N ILE A 200 11.94 12.77 5.72
CA ILE A 200 11.35 11.95 6.78
C ILE A 200 12.23 10.77 7.14
#